data_AF-A0AAV1I6D9-F1
#
_entry.id   AF-A0AAV1I6D9-F1
#
_cell.length_a   1.000
_cell.length_b   1.000
_cell.length_c   1.000
_cell.angle_alpha   90.00
_cell.angle_beta   90.00
_cell.angle_gamma   90.00
#
_symmetry.space_group_name_H-M   'P 1'
#
loop_
_entity.id
_entity.type
_entity.pdbx_description
1 polymer ?
#
loop_
_entity_poly.entity_id
_entity_poly.type
_entity_poly.pdbx_seq_one_letter_code
_entity_poly.pdbx_strand_id
1 'polypeptide(L)'
;MLAARNARRVWARSIAADDKETVTGVQTLRNSIMAVTMFTVACGYIGARALPEILLNPDWVATLNTVQEHDPITRNGGGVPLLQPAIKLGVALAVLFVSFMSFAQSGRLYSHVGFMLRAVSSNLRPDHWTFEVETLAVLDMAGFLFSFGLRLFLGFGLLVFWVIGPTALLIVTAAAMAGLFAVDFVPIPQSIDLRSLQQARG
;
A
#
# COMPACT_ATOMS: atom_id res chain seq x y z
N MET A 1 13.37 2.87 -2.08
CA MET A 1 12.81 3.67 -0.96
C MET A 1 13.57 4.97 -0.69
N LEU A 2 14.90 4.96 -0.61
CA LEU A 2 15.70 6.18 -0.35
C LEU A 2 15.52 7.26 -1.43
N ALA A 3 15.52 6.89 -2.72
CA ALA A 3 15.30 7.82 -3.82
C ALA A 3 13.91 8.51 -3.75
N ALA A 4 12.85 7.75 -3.46
CA ALA A 4 11.50 8.30 -3.30
C ALA A 4 11.38 9.26 -2.10
N ARG A 5 12.08 8.94 -0.99
CA ARG A 5 12.15 9.85 0.17
C ARG A 5 12.88 11.15 -0.19
N ASN A 6 14.00 11.05 -0.91
CA ASN A 6 14.76 12.22 -1.34
C ASN A 6 13.96 13.08 -2.32
N ALA A 7 13.23 12.47 -3.26
CA ALA A 7 12.34 13.18 -4.18
C ALA A 7 11.23 13.94 -3.43
N ARG A 8 10.58 13.32 -2.43
CA ARG A 8 9.58 14.00 -1.58
C ARG A 8 10.16 15.19 -0.83
N ARG A 9 11.41 15.08 -0.36
CA ARG A 9 12.10 16.17 0.33
C ARG A 9 12.40 17.35 -0.59
N VAL A 10 12.90 17.07 -1.79
CA VAL A 10 13.16 18.10 -2.81
C VAL A 10 11.85 18.78 -3.22
N TRP A 11 10.80 18.01 -3.44
CA TRP A 11 9.46 18.50 -3.79
C TRP A 11 8.84 19.39 -2.71
N ALA A 12 8.91 18.97 -1.43
CA ALA A 12 8.35 19.79 -0.35
C ALA A 12 9.11 21.10 -0.16
N ARG A 13 10.44 21.11 -0.36
CA ARG A 13 11.26 22.32 -0.36
C ARG A 13 10.93 23.25 -1.52
N SER A 14 10.71 22.72 -2.72
CA SER A 14 10.36 23.55 -3.88
C SER A 14 9.00 24.22 -3.71
N ILE A 15 8.03 23.52 -3.11
CA ILE A 15 6.72 24.11 -2.83
C ILE A 15 6.79 25.16 -1.71
N ALA A 16 7.63 24.96 -0.70
CA ALA A 16 7.82 25.95 0.35
C ALA A 16 8.50 27.24 -0.13
N ALA A 17 9.20 27.20 -1.27
CA ALA A 17 9.95 28.32 -1.82
C ALA A 17 9.14 29.21 -2.78
N ASP A 18 8.09 28.68 -3.42
CA ASP A 18 7.25 29.42 -4.37
C ASP A 18 5.76 29.22 -4.06
N ASP A 19 5.07 30.33 -3.79
CA ASP A 19 3.64 30.32 -3.46
C ASP A 19 2.76 29.82 -4.62
N LYS A 20 3.23 29.98 -5.87
CA LYS A 20 2.52 29.48 -7.07
C LYS A 20 2.51 27.94 -7.12
N GLU A 21 3.55 27.30 -6.62
CA GLU A 21 3.67 25.84 -6.58
C GLU A 21 2.84 25.19 -5.47
N THR A 22 2.34 25.99 -4.49
CA THR A 22 1.45 25.51 -3.43
C THR A 22 0.17 24.89 -3.97
N VAL A 23 -0.39 25.44 -5.06
CA VAL A 23 -1.60 24.90 -5.70
C VAL A 23 -1.33 23.50 -6.26
N THR A 24 -0.24 23.33 -7.00
CA THR A 24 0.23 22.03 -7.51
C THR A 24 0.49 21.03 -6.36
N GLY A 25 1.05 21.54 -5.25
CA GLY A 25 1.27 20.78 -4.02
C GLY A 25 -0.02 20.20 -3.43
N VAL A 26 -1.03 21.05 -3.26
CA VAL A 26 -2.35 20.65 -2.73
C VAL A 26 -3.06 19.68 -3.69
N GLN A 27 -2.94 19.87 -5.00
CA GLN A 27 -3.50 18.94 -5.99
C GLN A 27 -2.85 17.55 -5.91
N THR A 28 -1.52 17.49 -5.77
CA THR A 28 -0.78 16.24 -5.59
C THR A 28 -1.20 15.50 -4.33
N LEU A 29 -1.41 16.23 -3.22
CA LEU A 29 -1.92 15.64 -1.97
C LEU A 29 -3.35 15.13 -2.12
N ARG A 30 -4.23 15.86 -2.79
CA ARG A 30 -5.59 15.39 -3.06
C ARG A 30 -5.57 14.08 -3.84
N ASN A 31 -4.69 13.95 -4.84
CA ASN A 31 -4.52 12.70 -5.58
C ASN A 31 -4.07 11.55 -4.65
N SER A 32 -3.11 11.82 -3.78
CA SER A 32 -2.64 10.84 -2.78
C SER A 32 -3.76 10.43 -1.81
N ILE A 33 -4.57 11.38 -1.34
CA ILE A 33 -5.72 11.12 -0.45
C ILE A 33 -6.75 10.25 -1.18
N MET A 34 -7.10 10.57 -2.44
CA MET A 34 -8.03 9.75 -3.23
C MET A 34 -7.55 8.29 -3.33
N ALA A 35 -6.27 8.08 -3.66
CA ALA A 35 -5.69 6.74 -3.72
C ALA A 35 -5.80 6.00 -2.37
N VAL A 36 -5.44 6.67 -1.27
CA VAL A 36 -5.52 6.09 0.08
C VAL A 36 -6.96 5.75 0.47
N THR A 37 -7.92 6.62 0.15
CA THR A 37 -9.33 6.36 0.44
C THR A 37 -9.88 5.17 -0.36
N MET A 38 -9.46 5.00 -1.61
CA MET A 38 -9.86 3.84 -2.43
C MET A 38 -9.40 2.53 -1.78
N PHE A 39 -8.13 2.45 -1.35
CA PHE A 39 -7.62 1.27 -0.66
C PHE A 39 -8.28 1.04 0.71
N THR A 40 -8.58 2.13 1.44
CA THR A 40 -9.27 2.06 2.73
C THR A 40 -10.67 1.44 2.57
N VAL A 41 -11.44 1.93 1.59
CA VAL A 41 -12.77 1.39 1.27
C VAL A 41 -12.69 -0.05 0.79
N ALA A 42 -11.73 -0.38 -0.09
CA ALA A 42 -11.52 -1.75 -0.56
C ALA A 42 -11.23 -2.72 0.60
N CYS A 43 -10.33 -2.34 1.52
CA CYS A 43 -10.04 -3.17 2.70
C CYS A 43 -11.28 -3.34 3.59
N GLY A 44 -12.04 -2.26 3.81
CA GLY A 44 -13.28 -2.31 4.59
C GLY A 44 -14.34 -3.21 3.97
N TYR A 45 -14.58 -3.08 2.66
CA TYR A 45 -15.55 -3.90 1.93
C TYR A 45 -15.16 -5.39 1.94
N ILE A 46 -13.90 -5.69 1.63
CA ILE A 46 -13.40 -7.07 1.62
C ILE A 46 -13.50 -7.68 3.02
N GLY A 47 -13.01 -6.98 4.04
CA GLY A 47 -12.96 -7.49 5.41
C GLY A 47 -14.33 -7.62 6.08
N ALA A 48 -15.26 -6.70 5.82
CA ALA A 48 -16.57 -6.68 6.49
C ALA A 48 -17.67 -7.44 5.76
N ARG A 49 -17.57 -7.62 4.43
CA ARG A 49 -18.62 -8.26 3.62
C ARG A 49 -18.10 -9.44 2.82
N ALA A 50 -17.16 -9.20 1.90
CA ALA A 50 -16.82 -10.21 0.89
C ALA A 50 -16.18 -11.48 1.49
N LEU A 51 -15.23 -11.33 2.41
CA LEU A 51 -14.54 -12.48 3.00
C LEU A 51 -15.45 -13.31 3.92
N PRO A 52 -16.18 -12.71 4.88
CA PRO A 52 -17.09 -13.45 5.75
C PRO A 52 -18.20 -14.17 4.98
N GLU A 53 -18.78 -13.54 3.97
CA GLU A 53 -19.85 -14.15 3.16
C GLU A 53 -19.37 -15.40 2.41
N ILE A 54 -18.18 -15.34 1.82
CA ILE A 54 -17.62 -16.47 1.08
C ILE A 54 -17.12 -17.57 2.03
N LEU A 55 -16.41 -17.20 3.09
CA LEU A 55 -15.64 -18.16 3.89
C LEU A 55 -16.34 -18.62 5.18
N LEU A 56 -17.40 -17.95 5.65
CA LEU A 56 -18.23 -18.44 6.77
C LEU A 56 -19.51 -19.14 6.30
N ASN A 57 -19.72 -19.25 4.98
CA ASN A 57 -20.81 -20.06 4.46
C ASN A 57 -20.55 -21.55 4.77
N PRO A 58 -21.48 -22.25 5.48
CA PRO A 58 -21.31 -23.65 5.85
C PRO A 58 -20.95 -24.57 4.68
N ASP A 59 -21.54 -24.33 3.51
CA ASP A 59 -21.30 -25.14 2.31
C ASP A 59 -19.86 -24.97 1.79
N TRP A 60 -19.35 -23.74 1.87
CA TRP A 60 -18.01 -23.43 1.43
C TRP A 60 -16.96 -23.95 2.40
N VAL A 61 -17.23 -23.86 3.70
CA VAL A 61 -16.37 -24.46 4.73
C VAL A 61 -16.28 -25.97 4.55
N ALA A 62 -17.40 -26.65 4.28
CA ALA A 62 -17.39 -28.09 4.00
C ALA A 62 -16.56 -28.43 2.76
N THR A 63 -16.71 -27.66 1.68
CA THR A 63 -15.92 -27.82 0.45
C THR A 63 -14.43 -27.56 0.67
N LEU A 64 -14.08 -26.56 1.48
CA LEU A 64 -12.68 -26.27 1.81
C LEU A 64 -12.05 -27.41 2.62
N ASN A 65 -12.79 -28.02 3.54
CA ASN A 65 -12.29 -29.16 4.30
C ASN A 65 -11.98 -30.36 3.39
N THR A 66 -12.85 -30.68 2.42
CA THR A 66 -12.60 -31.79 1.49
C THR A 66 -11.42 -31.52 0.55
N VAL A 67 -11.25 -30.27 0.08
CA VAL A 67 -10.09 -29.86 -0.72
C VAL A 67 -8.80 -29.94 0.09
N GLN A 68 -8.83 -29.55 1.37
CA GLN A 68 -7.68 -29.62 2.26
C GLN A 68 -7.23 -31.06 2.56
N GLU A 69 -8.17 -32.00 2.68
CA GLU A 69 -7.86 -33.43 2.86
C GLU A 69 -7.07 -34.01 1.67
N HIS A 70 -7.31 -33.48 0.46
CA HIS A 70 -6.65 -33.92 -0.76
C HIS A 70 -5.36 -33.14 -1.09
N ASP A 71 -4.98 -32.16 -0.27
CA ASP A 71 -3.80 -31.33 -0.53
C ASP A 71 -2.50 -32.14 -0.44
N PRO A 72 -1.67 -32.24 -1.50
CA PRO A 72 -0.46 -33.06 -1.54
C PRO A 72 0.54 -32.84 -0.39
N ILE A 73 0.62 -31.62 0.16
CA ILE A 73 1.52 -31.32 1.29
C ILE A 73 0.95 -31.82 2.63
N THR A 74 -0.37 -31.78 2.80
CA THR A 74 -1.05 -32.14 4.07
C THR A 74 -1.45 -33.63 4.10
N ARG A 75 -1.55 -34.26 2.92
CA ARG A 75 -1.96 -35.65 2.71
C ARG A 75 -1.10 -36.69 3.46
N ASN A 76 0.21 -36.46 3.60
CA ASN A 76 1.11 -37.41 4.28
C ASN A 76 1.11 -37.29 5.81
N GLY A 77 0.40 -36.32 6.39
CA GLY A 77 0.27 -36.12 7.84
C GLY A 77 -1.00 -36.70 8.45
N GLY A 78 -1.73 -37.57 7.74
CA GLY A 78 -3.00 -38.14 8.19
C GLY A 78 -4.24 -37.32 7.82
N GLY A 79 -4.12 -36.36 6.89
CA GLY A 79 -5.26 -35.60 6.35
C GLY A 79 -5.85 -34.54 7.30
N VAL A 80 -5.30 -34.39 8.51
CA VAL A 80 -5.76 -33.40 9.49
C VAL A 80 -5.06 -32.06 9.26
N PRO A 81 -5.76 -30.98 8.89
CA PRO A 81 -5.14 -29.67 8.74
C PRO A 81 -4.62 -29.16 10.10
N LEU A 82 -3.36 -28.70 10.14
CA LEU A 82 -2.68 -28.17 11.34
C LEU A 82 -3.44 -27.01 12.01
N LEU A 83 -4.20 -26.25 11.23
CA LEU A 83 -5.02 -25.12 11.69
C LEU A 83 -6.39 -25.19 11.03
N GLN A 84 -7.43 -24.95 11.83
CA GLN A 84 -8.80 -24.83 11.33
C GLN A 84 -8.91 -23.66 10.32
N PRO A 85 -9.73 -23.78 9.25
CA PRO A 85 -9.92 -22.73 8.26
C PRO A 85 -10.29 -21.37 8.86
N ALA A 86 -11.10 -21.37 9.93
CA ALA A 86 -11.50 -20.16 10.65
C ALA A 86 -10.31 -19.39 11.26
N ILE A 87 -9.28 -20.10 11.76
CA ILE A 87 -8.09 -19.47 12.32
C ILE A 87 -7.25 -18.85 11.20
N LYS A 88 -7.06 -19.57 10.08
CA LYS A 88 -6.35 -19.06 8.90
C LYS A 88 -7.01 -17.79 8.36
N LEU A 89 -8.35 -17.80 8.31
CA LEU A 89 -9.15 -16.64 7.94
C LEU A 89 -8.98 -15.48 8.94
N GLY A 90 -9.01 -15.77 10.24
CA GLY A 90 -8.78 -14.76 11.29
C GLY A 90 -7.42 -14.07 11.14
N VAL A 91 -6.37 -14.83 10.82
CA VAL A 91 -5.03 -14.27 10.53
C VAL A 91 -5.04 -13.38 9.29
N ALA A 92 -5.68 -13.83 8.20
CA ALA A 92 -5.80 -13.02 6.98
C ALA A 92 -6.58 -11.70 7.24
N LEU A 93 -7.70 -11.78 7.96
CA LEU A 93 -8.48 -10.61 8.35
C LEU A 93 -7.71 -9.66 9.27
N ALA A 94 -6.91 -10.19 10.20
CA ALA A 94 -6.06 -9.35 11.06
C ALA A 94 -5.02 -8.57 10.24
N VAL A 95 -4.37 -9.21 9.27
CA VAL A 95 -3.43 -8.53 8.36
C VAL A 95 -4.14 -7.46 7.52
N LEU A 96 -5.33 -7.78 6.99
CA LEU A 96 -6.15 -6.82 6.25
C LEU A 96 -6.57 -5.64 7.14
N PHE A 97 -6.89 -5.88 8.40
CA PHE A 97 -7.25 -4.83 9.35
C PHE A 97 -6.08 -3.89 9.64
N VAL A 98 -4.86 -4.42 9.85
CA VAL A 98 -3.67 -3.58 10.01
C VAL A 98 -3.38 -2.77 8.74
N SER A 99 -3.59 -3.37 7.56
CA SER A 99 -3.52 -2.66 6.28
C SER A 99 -4.54 -1.51 6.21
N PHE A 100 -5.80 -1.76 6.56
CA PHE A 100 -6.86 -0.77 6.63
C PHE A 100 -6.47 0.40 7.55
N MET A 101 -6.01 0.10 8.76
CA MET A 101 -5.57 1.11 9.73
C MET A 101 -4.40 1.94 9.19
N SER A 102 -3.45 1.30 8.50
CA SER A 102 -2.30 1.98 7.89
C SER A 102 -2.74 2.96 6.80
N PHE A 103 -3.69 2.58 5.95
CA PHE A 103 -4.26 3.48 4.95
C PHE A 103 -5.07 4.61 5.59
N ALA A 104 -5.97 4.32 6.53
CA ALA A 104 -6.74 5.35 7.22
C ALA A 104 -5.84 6.41 7.90
N GLN A 105 -4.78 5.97 8.57
CA GLN A 105 -3.80 6.87 9.19
C GLN A 105 -2.97 7.64 8.16
N SER A 106 -2.57 7.00 7.05
CA SER A 106 -1.88 7.70 5.94
C SER A 106 -2.75 8.83 5.38
N GLY A 107 -4.05 8.60 5.19
CA GLY A 107 -5.00 9.60 4.68
C GLY A 107 -5.17 10.78 5.63
N ARG A 108 -5.23 10.52 6.94
CA ARG A 108 -5.23 11.56 7.97
C ARG A 108 -3.97 12.42 7.91
N LEU A 109 -2.79 11.80 7.81
CA LEU A 109 -1.52 12.53 7.75
C LEU A 109 -1.41 13.36 6.47
N TYR A 110 -1.79 12.84 5.31
CA TYR A 110 -1.84 13.63 4.07
C TYR A 110 -2.80 14.82 4.16
N SER A 111 -3.93 14.66 4.85
CA SER A 111 -4.87 15.76 5.10
C SER A 111 -4.23 16.84 5.97
N HIS A 112 -3.50 16.45 7.02
CA HIS A 112 -2.73 17.40 7.84
C HIS A 112 -1.66 18.13 7.05
N VAL A 113 -0.87 17.44 6.21
CA VAL A 113 0.11 18.09 5.31
C VAL A 113 -0.59 19.10 4.39
N GLY A 114 -1.80 18.80 3.91
CA GLY A 114 -2.58 19.72 3.09
C GLY A 114 -2.94 21.02 3.80
N PHE A 115 -3.28 20.95 5.09
CA PHE A 115 -3.49 22.16 5.92
C PHE A 115 -2.19 22.90 6.18
N MET A 116 -1.09 22.19 6.46
CA MET A 116 0.22 22.79 6.70
C MET A 116 0.70 23.56 5.46
N LEU A 117 0.61 22.98 4.26
CA LEU A 117 1.00 23.65 3.01
C LEU A 117 0.22 24.95 2.78
N ARG A 118 -1.09 24.95 3.01
CA ARG A 118 -1.92 26.15 2.89
C ARG A 118 -1.59 27.21 3.93
N ALA A 119 -1.13 26.79 5.11
CA ALA A 119 -0.75 27.71 6.16
C ALA A 119 0.58 28.41 5.84
N VAL A 120 1.45 27.83 5.01
CA VAL A 120 2.69 28.48 4.53
C VAL A 120 2.45 29.56 3.50
N SER A 121 1.48 29.35 2.61
CA SER A 121 1.04 30.37 1.66
C SER A 121 0.31 31.55 2.32
N SER A 122 0.04 31.48 3.63
CA SER A 122 -0.69 32.51 4.36
C SER A 122 0.25 33.56 4.97
N ASN A 123 -0.13 34.83 4.84
CA ASN A 123 0.55 35.96 5.48
C ASN A 123 0.46 35.95 7.02
N LEU A 124 -0.23 34.98 7.61
CA LEU A 124 -0.42 34.79 9.06
C LEU A 124 0.58 33.80 9.66
N ARG A 125 1.72 33.55 8.99
CA ARG A 125 2.72 32.59 9.45
C ARG A 125 3.37 33.04 10.76
N PRO A 126 3.40 32.20 11.82
CA PRO A 126 4.17 32.50 13.02
C PRO A 126 5.67 32.42 12.75
N ASP A 127 6.45 33.42 13.18
CA ASP A 127 7.91 33.53 12.93
C ASP A 127 8.73 32.35 13.45
N HIS A 128 8.24 31.64 14.47
CA HIS A 128 8.89 30.50 15.10
C HIS A 128 8.53 29.13 14.47
N TRP A 129 7.70 29.09 13.43
CA TRP A 129 7.30 27.81 12.82
C TRP A 129 8.35 27.30 11.81
N THR A 130 9.02 26.20 12.18
CA THR A 130 9.93 25.42 11.31
C THR A 130 9.14 24.49 10.38
N PHE A 131 8.32 25.10 9.53
CA PHE A 131 7.44 24.43 8.58
C PHE A 131 8.09 23.24 7.84
N GLU A 132 9.34 23.43 7.41
CA GLU A 132 10.05 22.46 6.59
C GLU A 132 10.27 21.14 7.35
N VAL A 133 10.67 21.18 8.62
CA VAL A 133 11.04 19.97 9.36
C VAL A 133 9.80 19.16 9.74
N GLU A 134 8.77 19.83 10.26
CA GLU A 134 7.53 19.17 10.70
C GLU A 134 6.74 18.62 9.52
N THR A 135 6.59 19.39 8.44
CA THR A 135 5.81 18.97 7.26
C THR A 135 6.50 17.81 6.55
N LEU A 136 7.83 17.83 6.45
CA LEU A 136 8.61 16.72 5.91
C LEU A 136 8.46 15.44 6.75
N ALA A 137 8.50 15.56 8.08
CA ALA A 137 8.34 14.41 8.97
C ALA A 137 6.95 13.77 8.82
N VAL A 138 5.90 14.59 8.79
CA VAL A 138 4.51 14.11 8.60
C VAL A 138 4.32 13.50 7.22
N LEU A 139 4.88 14.11 6.16
CA LEU A 139 4.80 13.59 4.79
C LEU A 139 5.57 12.26 4.62
N ASP A 140 6.76 12.15 5.21
CA ASP A 140 7.55 10.91 5.19
C ASP A 140 6.81 9.79 5.95
N MET A 141 6.19 10.11 7.08
CA MET A 141 5.37 9.16 7.85
C MET A 141 4.11 8.73 7.08
N ALA A 142 3.42 9.67 6.41
CA ALA A 142 2.27 9.37 5.57
C ALA A 142 2.63 8.40 4.43
N GLY A 143 3.74 8.67 3.73
CA GLY A 143 4.25 7.82 2.66
C GLY A 143 4.75 6.45 3.16
N PHE A 144 5.32 6.40 4.36
CA PHE A 144 5.71 5.14 5.01
C PHE A 144 4.48 4.27 5.31
N LEU A 145 3.46 4.83 5.97
CA LEU A 145 2.21 4.12 6.28
C LEU A 145 1.49 3.64 5.01
N PHE A 146 1.47 4.44 3.94
CA PHE A 146 0.91 4.02 2.66
C PHE A 146 1.65 2.80 2.10
N SER A 147 2.98 2.87 2.06
CA SER A 147 3.82 1.78 1.53
C SER A 147 3.72 0.51 2.40
N PHE A 148 3.64 0.69 3.71
CA PHE A 148 3.47 -0.40 4.66
C PHE A 148 2.09 -1.06 4.52
N GLY A 149 1.02 -0.27 4.45
CA GLY A 149 -0.33 -0.75 4.17
C GLY A 149 -0.41 -1.51 2.86
N LEU A 150 0.19 -0.99 1.78
CA LEU A 150 0.20 -1.68 0.48
C LEU A 150 0.88 -3.05 0.53
N ARG A 151 2.00 -3.17 1.26
CA ARG A 151 2.69 -4.46 1.45
C ARG A 151 1.82 -5.46 2.21
N LEU A 152 1.15 -5.01 3.28
CA LEU A 152 0.23 -5.84 4.03
C LEU A 152 -0.98 -6.25 3.19
N PHE A 153 -1.52 -5.34 2.37
CA PHE A 153 -2.63 -5.62 1.45
C PHE A 153 -2.26 -6.70 0.42
N LEU A 154 -1.07 -6.60 -0.18
CA LEU A 154 -0.56 -7.63 -1.09
C LEU A 154 -0.30 -8.96 -0.36
N GLY A 155 0.27 -8.90 0.84
CA GLY A 155 0.45 -10.07 1.70
C GLY A 155 -0.88 -10.74 2.09
N PHE A 156 -1.92 -9.97 2.36
CA PHE A 156 -3.27 -10.47 2.57
C PHE A 156 -3.77 -11.25 1.36
N GLY A 157 -3.56 -10.73 0.14
CA GLY A 157 -3.92 -11.44 -1.09
C GLY A 157 -3.32 -12.85 -1.16
N LEU A 158 -2.06 -13.01 -0.77
CA LEU A 158 -1.41 -14.33 -0.68
C LEU A 158 -2.01 -15.19 0.43
N LEU A 159 -2.27 -14.62 1.61
CA LEU A 159 -2.85 -15.33 2.76
C LEU A 159 -4.27 -15.84 2.49
N VAL A 160 -5.05 -15.21 1.61
CA VAL A 160 -6.35 -15.75 1.21
C VAL A 160 -6.21 -17.12 0.55
N PHE A 161 -5.18 -17.32 -0.29
CA PHE A 161 -4.93 -18.63 -0.92
C PHE A 161 -4.45 -19.69 0.08
N TRP A 162 -3.87 -19.28 1.21
CA TRP A 162 -3.52 -20.20 2.29
C TRP A 162 -4.75 -20.86 2.95
N VAL A 163 -5.92 -20.22 2.88
CA VAL A 163 -7.18 -20.81 3.35
C VAL A 163 -7.52 -22.07 2.54
N ILE A 164 -7.22 -22.08 1.24
CA ILE A 164 -7.41 -23.25 0.37
C ILE A 164 -6.41 -24.36 0.76
N GLY A 165 -5.13 -24.01 0.91
CA GLY A 165 -4.11 -24.95 1.37
C GLY A 165 -2.68 -24.40 1.25
N PRO A 166 -1.70 -24.99 1.96
CA PRO A 166 -0.28 -24.63 1.81
C PRO A 166 0.25 -24.70 0.37
N THR A 167 -0.21 -25.66 -0.44
CA THR A 167 0.25 -25.79 -1.83
C THR A 167 -0.22 -24.62 -2.69
N ALA A 168 -1.48 -24.18 -2.52
CA ALA A 168 -2.02 -23.03 -3.24
C ALA A 168 -1.26 -21.75 -2.90
N LEU A 169 -0.90 -21.56 -1.62
CA LEU A 169 -0.05 -20.44 -1.18
C LEU A 169 1.31 -20.44 -1.90
N LEU A 170 1.98 -21.59 -1.97
CA LEU A 170 3.29 -21.71 -2.63
C LEU A 170 3.20 -21.40 -4.13
N ILE A 171 2.21 -21.95 -4.82
CA ILE A 171 2.01 -21.72 -6.27
C ILE A 171 1.77 -20.23 -6.54
N VAL A 172 0.87 -19.60 -5.79
CA VAL A 172 0.55 -18.18 -5.99
C VAL A 172 1.73 -17.29 -5.61
N THR A 173 2.49 -17.63 -4.57
CA THR A 173 3.69 -16.88 -4.20
C THR A 173 4.76 -16.98 -5.29
N ALA A 174 5.00 -18.18 -5.85
CA ALA A 174 5.93 -18.37 -6.96
C ALA A 174 5.48 -17.61 -8.22
N ALA A 175 4.19 -17.66 -8.56
CA ALA A 175 3.62 -16.90 -9.67
C ALA A 175 3.74 -15.39 -9.47
N ALA A 176 3.47 -14.89 -8.26
CA ALA A 176 3.63 -13.49 -7.91
C ALA A 176 5.09 -13.04 -8.02
N MET A 177 6.04 -13.86 -7.53
CA MET A 177 7.47 -13.59 -7.68
C MET A 177 7.90 -13.57 -9.15
N ALA A 178 7.44 -14.52 -9.97
CA ALA A 178 7.74 -14.55 -11.40
C ALA A 178 7.15 -13.33 -12.14
N GLY A 179 5.93 -12.92 -11.78
CA GLY A 179 5.28 -11.72 -12.31
C GLY A 179 6.03 -10.44 -11.93
N LEU A 180 6.40 -10.28 -10.66
CA LEU A 180 7.23 -9.15 -10.22
C LEU A 180 8.58 -9.14 -10.94
N PHE A 181 9.24 -10.29 -11.02
CA PHE A 181 10.48 -10.44 -11.74
C PHE A 181 10.34 -9.95 -13.18
N ALA A 182 9.32 -10.39 -13.92
CA ALA A 182 9.07 -9.94 -15.29
C ALA A 182 8.84 -8.42 -15.42
N VAL A 183 8.14 -7.80 -14.46
CA VAL A 183 7.92 -6.35 -14.42
C VAL A 183 9.20 -5.58 -14.08
N ASP A 184 10.07 -6.15 -13.23
CA ASP A 184 11.34 -5.53 -12.86
C ASP A 184 12.34 -5.50 -14.04
N PHE A 185 12.19 -6.38 -15.04
CA PHE A 185 12.99 -6.34 -16.27
C PHE A 185 12.56 -5.31 -17.30
N VAL A 186 11.62 -4.41 -17.01
CA VAL A 186 11.30 -3.31 -17.94
C VAL A 186 12.59 -2.53 -18.25
N PRO A 187 13.11 -2.62 -19.49
CA PRO A 187 14.37 -1.99 -19.83
C PRO A 187 14.15 -0.48 -19.82
N ILE A 188 14.72 0.20 -18.84
CA ILE A 188 14.81 1.66 -18.85
C ILE A 188 15.66 2.01 -20.08
N PRO A 189 15.14 2.75 -21.08
CA PRO A 189 15.96 3.21 -22.19
C PRO A 189 17.11 4.04 -21.62
N GLN A 190 18.33 3.50 -21.67
CA GLN A 190 19.52 4.24 -21.31
C GLN A 190 19.68 5.36 -22.35
N SER A 191 19.84 6.59 -21.86
CA SER A 191 20.03 7.84 -22.60
C SER A 191 18.80 8.47 -23.27
N ILE A 192 18.01 9.20 -22.47
CA ILE A 192 17.69 10.56 -22.93
C ILE A 192 18.98 11.34 -22.70
N ASP A 193 19.76 11.52 -23.77
CA ASP A 193 21.00 12.28 -23.76
C ASP A 193 20.67 13.73 -23.36
N LEU A 194 20.88 14.05 -22.08
CA LEU A 194 20.61 15.37 -21.51
C LEU A 194 21.39 16.49 -22.22
N ARG A 195 22.44 16.15 -22.99
CA ARG A 195 23.20 17.10 -23.82
C ARG A 195 22.40 17.59 -25.02
N SER A 196 21.55 16.73 -25.61
CA SER A 196 20.68 17.11 -26.74
C SER A 196 19.61 18.12 -26.34
N LEU A 197 19.12 18.06 -25.08
CA LEU A 197 18.15 19.00 -24.55
C LEU A 197 18.77 20.35 -24.14
N GLN A 198 20.06 20.38 -23.82
CA GLN A 198 20.79 21.64 -23.58
C GLN A 198 21.16 22.35 -24.89
N GLN A 199 21.44 21.61 -25.97
CA GLN A 199 21.68 22.19 -27.30
C GLN A 199 20.40 22.76 -27.95
N ALA A 200 19.22 22.24 -27.63
CA ALA A 200 17.95 22.77 -28.12
C ALA A 200 17.45 24.03 -27.39
N ARG A 201 18.18 24.47 -26.33
CA ARG A 201 17.83 25.63 -25.49
C ARG A 201 18.81 26.81 -25.61
N GLY A 202 19.83 26.71 -26.46
CA GLY A 202 20.73 27.81 -26.85
C GLY A 202 20.40 28.33 -28.23
#